data_AF-A0A2G5KHI7-F1
#
_entry.id   AF-A0A2G5KHI7-F1
#
_cell.length_a   1.000
_cell.length_b   1.000
_cell.length_c   1.000
_cell.angle_alpha   90.00
_cell.angle_beta   90.00
_cell.angle_gamma   90.00
#
_symmetry.space_group_name_H-M   'P 1'
#
loop_
_entity.id
_entity.type
_entity.pdbx_description
1 polymer ?
#
loop_
_entity_poly.entity_id
_entity_poly.type
_entity_poly.pdbx_seq_one_letter_code
_entity_poly.pdbx_strand_id
1 'polypeptide(L)'
;MIDNETIMYLIGANAFALMALYFIVWMKFRKIKADREMELTDVEYQLRGQIQTLGRTAKEWDDQRKLEIKALEETTLKAKEAENGELIITSPDGKTKIDEFKLAKGK
;
A
#
# COMPACT_ATOMS: atom_id res chain seq x y z
N MET A 1 23.04 -66.18 31.93
CA MET A 1 21.75 -65.50 32.16
C MET A 1 22.07 -64.03 32.36
N ILE A 2 21.39 -63.13 31.65
CA ILE A 2 21.46 -61.69 31.94
C ILE A 2 20.58 -61.47 33.17
N ASP A 3 21.09 -60.78 34.18
CA ASP A 3 20.32 -60.48 35.39
C ASP A 3 19.35 -59.31 35.16
N ASN A 4 18.32 -59.25 35.99
CA ASN A 4 17.28 -58.21 35.88
C ASN A 4 17.85 -56.80 36.08
N GLU A 5 18.94 -56.67 36.83
CA GLU A 5 19.61 -55.40 37.07
C GLU A 5 20.24 -54.86 35.79
N THR A 6 20.98 -55.69 35.03
CA THR A 6 21.54 -55.29 33.73
C THR A 6 20.46 -54.92 32.72
N ILE A 7 19.32 -55.63 32.72
CA ILE A 7 18.17 -55.31 31.86
C ILE A 7 17.57 -53.94 32.21
N MET A 8 17.41 -53.62 33.50
CA MET A 8 16.92 -52.30 33.92
C MET A 8 17.88 -51.17 33.53
N TYR A 9 19.19 -51.37 33.67
CA TYR A 9 20.18 -50.37 33.22
C TYR A 9 20.11 -50.12 31.71
N LEU A 10 19.97 -51.16 30.89
CA LEU A 10 19.81 -51.04 29.43
C LEU A 10 18.54 -50.28 29.04
N ILE A 11 17.42 -50.55 29.71
CA ILE A 11 16.16 -49.85 29.46
C ILE A 11 16.29 -48.36 29.87
N GLY A 12 16.87 -48.09 31.04
CA GLY A 12 17.09 -46.72 31.52
C GLY A 12 18.00 -45.91 30.60
N ALA A 13 19.11 -46.51 30.14
CA ALA A 13 20.03 -45.87 29.21
C ALA A 13 19.37 -45.55 27.86
N ASN A 14 18.57 -46.47 27.32
CA ASN A 14 17.84 -46.25 26.07
C ASN A 14 16.76 -45.18 26.20
N ALA A 15 16.02 -45.18 27.32
CA ALA A 15 15.03 -44.14 27.60
C ALA A 15 15.69 -42.75 27.71
N PHE A 16 16.83 -42.66 28.41
CA PHE A 16 17.58 -41.42 28.53
C PHE A 16 18.12 -40.94 27.17
N ALA A 17 18.65 -41.84 26.34
CA ALA A 17 19.12 -41.51 24.99
C ALA A 17 17.98 -40.98 24.10
N LEU A 18 16.81 -41.61 24.15
CA LEU A 18 15.62 -41.15 23.40
C LEU A 18 15.15 -39.77 23.88
N MET A 19 15.14 -39.53 25.19
CA MET A 19 14.79 -38.22 25.75
C MET A 19 15.79 -37.13 25.34
N ALA A 20 17.09 -37.45 25.32
CA ALA A 20 18.13 -36.54 24.88
C ALA A 20 18.01 -36.22 23.37
N LEU A 21 17.77 -37.23 22.54
CA LEU A 21 17.53 -37.05 21.10
C LEU A 21 16.28 -36.20 20.84
N TYR A 22 15.17 -36.50 21.52
CA TYR A 22 13.95 -35.70 21.45
C TYR A 22 14.22 -34.23 21.82
N PHE A 23 14.97 -33.99 22.90
CA PHE A 23 15.29 -32.64 23.35
C PHE A 23 16.14 -31.85 22.36
N ILE A 24 17.14 -32.49 21.74
CA ILE A 24 17.97 -31.87 20.70
C ILE A 24 17.12 -31.49 19.48
N VAL A 25 16.28 -32.42 19.01
CA VAL A 25 15.39 -32.20 17.88
C VAL A 25 14.40 -31.08 18.19
N TRP A 26 13.78 -31.09 19.38
CA TRP A 26 12.86 -30.06 19.83
C TRP A 26 13.52 -28.68 19.88
N MET A 27 14.73 -28.57 20.44
CA MET A 27 15.48 -27.31 20.46
C MET A 27 15.74 -26.77 19.05
N LYS A 28 16.13 -27.64 18.10
CA LYS A 28 16.36 -27.25 16.70
C LYS A 28 15.08 -26.72 16.05
N PHE A 29 13.96 -27.41 16.21
CA PHE A 29 12.66 -26.96 15.69
C PHE A 29 12.23 -25.63 16.30
N ARG A 30 12.43 -25.44 17.61
CA ARG A 30 12.10 -24.18 18.29
C ARG A 30 12.90 -23.02 17.74
N LYS A 31 14.20 -23.22 17.50
CA LYS A 31 15.07 -22.20 16.91
C LYS A 31 14.64 -21.85 15.48
N ILE A 32 14.39 -22.85 14.63
CA ILE A 32 13.92 -22.64 13.25
C ILE A 32 12.58 -21.87 13.23
N LYS A 33 11.68 -22.19 14.16
CA LYS A 33 10.40 -21.50 14.26
C LYS A 33 10.57 -20.03 14.67
N ALA A 34 11.42 -19.76 15.67
CA ALA A 34 11.71 -18.40 16.12
C ALA A 34 12.39 -17.55 15.02
N ASP A 35 13.34 -18.13 14.28
CA ASP A 35 14.03 -17.44 13.18
C ASP A 35 13.03 -17.06 12.07
N ARG A 36 12.10 -17.96 11.71
CA ARG A 36 11.04 -17.65 10.72
C ARG A 36 10.04 -16.60 11.18
N GLU A 37 9.67 -16.59 12.46
CA GLU A 37 8.75 -15.60 13.02
C GLU A 37 9.37 -14.20 13.04
N MET A 38 10.69 -14.09 13.28
CA MET A 38 11.40 -12.82 13.18
C MET A 38 11.49 -12.30 11.74
N GLU A 39 11.81 -13.15 10.77
CA GLU A 39 11.87 -12.75 9.35
C GLU A 39 10.53 -12.21 8.83
N LEU A 40 9.40 -12.83 9.24
CA LEU A 40 8.07 -12.34 8.88
C LEU A 40 7.77 -10.96 9.47
N THR A 41 8.19 -10.73 10.72
CA THR A 41 7.95 -9.46 11.42
C THR A 41 8.72 -8.30 10.76
N ASP A 42 9.97 -8.54 10.35
CA ASP A 42 10.78 -7.52 9.66
C ASP A 42 10.21 -7.17 8.27
N VAL A 43 9.75 -8.17 7.53
CA VAL A 43 9.10 -7.96 6.22
C VAL A 43 7.80 -7.18 6.38
N GLU A 44 6.95 -7.52 7.36
CA GLU A 44 5.71 -6.78 7.63
C GLU A 44 5.98 -5.31 8.02
N TYR A 45 7.03 -5.06 8.81
CA TYR A 45 7.41 -3.70 9.20
C TYR A 45 7.88 -2.87 7.99
N GLN A 46 8.73 -3.44 7.14
CA GLN A 46 9.16 -2.80 5.89
C GLN A 46 8.00 -2.53 4.94
N LEU A 47 7.09 -3.49 4.79
CA LEU A 47 5.92 -3.34 3.92
C LEU A 47 4.98 -2.22 4.40
N ARG A 48 4.74 -2.11 5.71
CA ARG A 48 3.94 -1.01 6.30
C ARG A 48 4.59 0.34 6.05
N GLY A 49 5.92 0.44 6.19
CA GLY A 49 6.66 1.67 5.88
C GLY A 49 6.47 2.11 4.41
N GLN A 50 6.60 1.18 3.47
CA GLN A 50 6.40 1.47 2.05
C GLN A 50 4.95 1.89 1.73
N ILE A 51 3.95 1.20 2.28
CA ILE A 51 2.53 1.54 2.07
C ILE A 51 2.21 2.95 2.58
N GLN A 52 2.77 3.36 3.72
CA GLN A 52 2.57 4.72 4.24
C GLN A 52 3.18 5.78 3.31
N THR A 53 4.39 5.53 2.78
CA THR A 53 5.02 6.46 1.83
C THR A 53 4.23 6.57 0.53
N LEU A 54 3.75 5.45 -0.03
CA LEU A 54 2.91 5.43 -1.23
C LEU A 54 1.58 6.17 -1.01
N GLY A 55 0.93 5.98 0.14
CA GLY A 55 -0.30 6.71 0.49
C GLY A 55 -0.08 8.22 0.60
N ARG A 56 1.08 8.64 1.13
CA ARG A 56 1.47 10.06 1.19
C ARG A 56 1.72 10.64 -0.20
N THR A 57 2.46 9.94 -1.05
CA THR A 57 2.73 10.37 -2.44
C THR A 57 1.45 10.46 -3.26
N ALA A 58 0.52 9.52 -3.11
CA ALA A 58 -0.77 9.56 -3.80
C ALA A 58 -1.62 10.78 -3.38
N LYS A 59 -1.61 11.12 -2.08
CA LYS A 59 -2.31 12.31 -1.58
C LYS A 59 -1.66 13.61 -2.08
N GLU A 60 -0.33 13.70 -2.03
CA GLU A 60 0.41 14.86 -2.53
C GLU A 60 0.13 15.10 -4.04
N TRP A 61 0.03 14.03 -4.82
CA TRP A 61 -0.35 14.12 -6.24
C TRP A 61 -1.79 14.60 -6.47
N ASP A 62 -2.75 14.11 -5.67
CA ASP A 62 -4.15 14.56 -5.75
C ASP A 62 -4.30 16.04 -5.36
N ASP A 63 -3.60 16.46 -4.31
CA ASP A 63 -3.58 17.85 -3.87
C ASP A 63 -2.95 18.76 -4.94
N GLN A 64 -1.86 18.33 -5.59
CA GLN A 64 -1.24 19.06 -6.69
C GLN A 64 -2.17 19.17 -7.90
N ARG A 65 -2.86 18.09 -8.29
CA ARG A 65 -3.81 18.12 -9.40
C ARG A 65 -4.97 19.07 -9.16
N LYS A 66 -5.49 19.14 -7.92
CA LYS A 66 -6.55 20.09 -7.57
C LYS A 66 -6.08 21.53 -7.70
N LEU A 67 -4.85 21.83 -7.30
CA LEU A 67 -4.26 23.15 -7.45
C LEU A 67 -4.09 23.52 -8.93
N GLU A 68 -3.58 22.60 -9.75
CA GLU A 68 -3.42 22.80 -11.20
C GLU A 68 -4.76 22.99 -11.91
N ILE A 69 -5.79 22.19 -11.59
CA ILE A 69 -7.14 22.36 -12.14
C ILE A 69 -7.71 23.72 -11.75
N LYS A 70 -7.56 24.13 -10.49
CA LYS A 70 -8.04 25.43 -10.02
C LYS A 70 -7.34 26.58 -10.76
N ALA A 71 -6.02 26.51 -10.91
CA ALA A 71 -5.27 27.50 -11.67
C ALA A 71 -5.66 27.52 -13.16
N LEU A 72 -5.98 26.36 -13.74
CA LEU A 72 -6.48 26.25 -15.10
C LEU A 72 -7.87 26.89 -15.22
N GLU A 73 -8.79 26.63 -14.28
CA GLU A 73 -10.12 27.27 -14.27
C GLU A 73 -10.05 28.79 -14.08
N GLU A 74 -9.06 29.28 -13.32
CA GLU A 74 -8.76 30.70 -13.12
C GLU A 74 -8.07 31.36 -14.33
N THR A 75 -7.65 30.60 -15.34
CA THR A 75 -6.98 31.15 -16.53
C THR A 75 -7.72 30.86 -17.85
N THR A 76 -8.66 29.90 -17.84
CA THR A 76 -9.36 29.47 -19.05
C THR A 76 -10.67 30.23 -19.24
N LEU A 77 -10.82 30.86 -20.41
CA LEU A 77 -12.07 31.48 -20.85
C LEU A 77 -13.17 30.42 -20.96
N LYS A 78 -14.29 30.62 -20.27
CA LYS A 78 -15.47 29.73 -20.36
C LYS A 78 -16.42 30.28 -21.42
N ALA A 79 -16.66 29.52 -22.50
CA ALA A 79 -17.64 29.88 -23.53
C ALA A 79 -18.94 29.09 -23.32
N LYS A 80 -20.09 29.77 -23.35
CA LYS A 80 -21.42 29.16 -23.27
C LYS A 80 -22.31 29.70 -24.39
N GLU A 81 -23.05 28.81 -25.04
CA GLU A 81 -24.08 29.19 -26.02
C GLU A 81 -25.32 29.72 -25.29
N ALA A 82 -25.79 30.91 -25.69
CA ALA A 82 -27.01 31.51 -25.19
C ALA A 82 -28.23 31.08 -26.03
N GLU A 83 -29.43 31.14 -25.46
CA GLU A 83 -30.68 30.71 -26.12
C GLU A 83 -31.00 31.46 -27.42
N ASN A 84 -30.36 32.61 -27.65
CA ASN A 84 -30.47 33.44 -28.85
C ASN A 84 -29.45 33.10 -29.95
N GLY A 85 -28.60 32.08 -29.75
CA GLY A 85 -27.55 31.69 -30.69
C GLY A 85 -26.28 32.55 -30.63
N GLU A 86 -26.08 33.31 -29.54
CA GLU A 86 -24.85 34.06 -29.27
C GLU A 86 -23.89 33.25 -28.40
N LEU A 87 -22.58 33.42 -28.61
CA LEU A 87 -21.53 32.82 -27.78
C LEU A 87 -21.13 33.81 -26.69
N ILE A 88 -21.46 33.49 -25.44
CA ILE A 88 -21.02 34.26 -24.27
C ILE A 88 -19.67 33.73 -23.83
N ILE A 89 -18.62 34.56 -23.98
CA ILE A 89 -17.27 34.26 -23.50
C ILE A 89 -17.05 34.97 -22.17
N THR A 90 -16.91 34.19 -21.10
CA THR A 90 -16.66 34.71 -19.76
C THR A 90 -15.17 34.61 -19.45
N SER A 91 -14.56 35.77 -19.16
CA SER A 91 -13.19 35.84 -18.63
C SER A 91 -13.11 35.22 -17.24
N PRO A 92 -11.98 34.61 -16.87
CA PRO A 92 -11.82 34.02 -15.54
C PRO A 92 -12.04 35.02 -14.37
N ASP A 93 -11.82 36.31 -14.61
CA ASP A 93 -12.08 37.40 -13.65
C ASP A 93 -13.58 37.72 -13.42
N GLY A 94 -14.49 36.91 -13.97
CA GLY A 94 -15.94 37.15 -13.90
C GLY A 94 -16.44 38.34 -14.73
N LYS A 95 -15.55 39.03 -15.45
CA LYS A 95 -15.91 40.08 -16.41
C LYS A 95 -16.30 39.42 -17.73
N THR A 96 -17.58 39.48 -18.06
CA THR A 96 -18.09 39.10 -19.38
C THR A 96 -17.56 40.08 -20.42
N LYS A 97 -16.72 39.61 -21.35
CA LYS A 97 -16.47 40.36 -22.59
C LYS A 97 -17.49 39.85 -23.61
N ILE A 98 -18.57 40.62 -23.79
CA ILE A 98 -19.54 40.37 -24.85
C ILE A 98 -18.91 40.91 -26.13
N ASP A 99 -18.13 40.08 -26.83
CA ASP A 99 -17.84 40.35 -28.23
C ASP A 99 -18.97 39.70 -29.03
N GLU A 100 -19.80 40.52 -29.68
CA GLU A 100 -20.87 40.11 -30.60
C GLU A 100 -20.28 39.39 -31.83
N PHE A 101 -19.75 38.18 -31.66
CA PHE A 101 -19.51 37.30 -32.79
C PHE A 101 -20.86 36.77 -33.24
N LYS A 102 -21.51 37.51 -34.15
CA LYS A 102 -22.64 37.00 -34.93
C LYS A 102 -22.14 35.73 -35.63
N LEU A 103 -22.58 34.57 -35.16
CA LEU A 103 -22.46 33.32 -35.89
C LEU A 103 -23.04 33.56 -37.27
N ALA A 104 -22.16 33.70 -38.27
CA ALA A 104 -22.57 33.78 -39.65
C ALA A 104 -23.27 32.46 -39.95
N LYS A 105 -24.61 32.48 -39.95
CA LYS A 105 -25.42 31.36 -40.43
C LYS A 105 -24.93 31.06 -41.84
N GLY A 106 -24.27 29.92 -41.99
CA GLY A 106 -23.93 29.35 -43.28
C GLY A 106 -25.18 29.29 -44.15
N LYS A 107 -25.01 29.70 -45.41
CA LYS A 107 -26.01 29.59 -46.47
C LYS A 107 -26.47 28.15 -46.66
#